data_AF-A0A1B6L5R1-F1
#
_entry.id   AF-A0A1B6L5R1-F1
#
_cell.length_a   1.000
_cell.length_b   1.000
_cell.length_c   1.000
_cell.angle_alpha   90.00
_cell.angle_beta   90.00
_cell.angle_gamma   90.00
#
_symmetry.space_group_name_H-M   'P 1'
#
loop_
_entity.id
_entity.type
_entity.pdbx_description
1 polymer ?
#
loop_
_entity_poly.entity_id
_entity_poly.type
_entity_poly.pdbx_seq_one_letter_code
_entity_poly.pdbx_strand_id
1 'polypeptide(L)'
;MAYTGTSHEASDRLGEIQHLWEVLEANVQSGKLSRIGISDVDTELFITLYNLAKTKPSIVQINLASCCVVPPALQEFCKQNDIQLLTHNDPLDFLPSKKLHAAFGLSNDSSTFTYKWITRYLTLLCCRGVIAAKGYIISAQRP
;
A
#
# COMPACT_ATOMS: atom_id res chain seq x y z
N MET A 1 -3.47 -17.36 -1.25
CA MET A 1 -2.00 -17.43 -1.39
C MET A 1 -1.48 -16.16 -0.77
N ALA A 2 -0.71 -16.28 0.32
CA ALA A 2 0.10 -15.17 0.80
C ALA A 2 0.93 -14.65 -0.39
N TYR A 3 1.16 -13.34 -0.46
CA TYR A 3 2.17 -12.79 -1.36
C TYR A 3 3.47 -13.50 -1.03
N THR A 4 3.82 -14.53 -1.79
CA THR A 4 5.14 -15.15 -1.73
C THR A 4 6.03 -14.10 -2.31
N GLY A 5 6.62 -13.27 -1.44
CA GLY A 5 7.72 -12.42 -1.79
C GLY A 5 8.78 -13.31 -2.40
N THR A 6 8.80 -13.37 -3.72
CA THR A 6 9.98 -13.76 -4.46
C THR A 6 11.09 -12.88 -3.92
N SER A 7 12.18 -13.51 -3.52
CA SER A 7 13.41 -12.85 -3.09
C SER A 7 13.98 -12.07 -4.28
N HIS A 8 13.35 -10.95 -4.61
CA HIS A 8 13.91 -9.93 -5.47
C HIS A 8 14.99 -9.23 -4.66
N GLU A 9 16.20 -9.16 -5.22
CA GLU A 9 17.26 -8.35 -4.63
C GLU A 9 16.74 -6.93 -4.39
N ALA A 10 17.13 -6.29 -3.29
CA ALA A 10 16.61 -4.97 -2.88
C ALA A 10 16.72 -3.91 -4.00
N SER A 11 17.70 -4.05 -4.89
CA SER A 11 17.90 -3.23 -6.08
C SER A 11 16.73 -3.30 -7.08
N ASP A 12 16.15 -4.48 -7.26
CA ASP A 12 15.07 -4.73 -8.21
C ASP A 12 13.74 -4.12 -7.69
N ARG A 13 13.48 -4.33 -6.39
CA ARG A 13 12.31 -3.74 -5.69
C ARG A 13 12.28 -2.22 -5.73
N LEU A 14 13.44 -1.57 -5.58
CA LEU A 14 13.52 -0.11 -5.67
C LEU A 14 13.16 0.38 -7.08
N GLY A 15 13.65 -0.29 -8.12
CA GLY A 15 13.34 0.04 -9.51
C GLY A 15 11.85 -0.07 -9.84
N GLU A 16 11.20 -1.15 -9.40
CA GLU A 16 9.74 -1.33 -9.55
C GLU A 16 8.95 -0.20 -8.86
N ILE A 17 9.33 0.14 -7.62
CA ILE A 17 8.68 1.20 -6.86
C ILE A 17 8.89 2.56 -7.52
N GLN A 18 10.08 2.84 -8.02
CA GLN A 18 10.37 4.09 -8.74
C GLN A 18 9.52 4.23 -10.00
N HIS A 19 9.40 3.16 -10.79
CA HIS A 19 8.57 3.17 -11.98
C HIS A 19 7.09 3.47 -11.65
N LEU A 20 6.57 2.84 -10.59
CA LEU A 20 5.22 3.15 -10.09
C LEU A 20 5.12 4.60 -9.59
N TRP A 21 6.16 5.09 -8.92
CA TRP A 21 6.22 6.44 -8.38
C TRP A 21 6.10 7.49 -9.49
N GLU A 22 6.80 7.33 -10.62
CA GLU A 22 6.69 8.25 -11.77
C GLU A 22 5.25 8.42 -12.26
N VAL A 23 4.47 7.33 -12.26
CA VAL A 23 3.03 7.38 -12.60
C VAL A 23 2.25 8.19 -11.56
N LEU A 24 2.53 8.00 -10.27
CA LEU A 24 1.92 8.78 -9.20
C LEU A 24 2.27 10.27 -9.30
N GLU A 25 3.53 10.59 -9.58
CA GLU A 25 4.01 11.97 -9.78
C GLU A 25 3.27 12.66 -10.93
N ALA A 26 3.09 11.99 -12.08
CA ALA A 26 2.34 12.52 -13.21
C ALA A 26 0.86 12.78 -12.86
N ASN A 27 0.26 11.93 -12.02
CA ASN A 27 -1.11 12.14 -11.54
C ASN A 27 -1.21 13.29 -10.52
N VAL A 28 -0.17 13.56 -9.73
CA VAL A 28 -0.09 14.77 -8.90
C VAL A 28 0.06 16.00 -9.78
N GLN A 29 0.97 15.97 -10.76
CA GLN A 29 1.21 17.11 -11.66
C GLN A 29 -0.02 17.48 -12.49
N SER A 30 -0.84 16.50 -12.87
CA SER A 30 -2.12 16.72 -13.57
C SER A 30 -3.29 17.07 -12.64
N GLY A 31 -3.07 17.20 -11.33
CA GLY A 31 -4.07 17.60 -10.34
C GLY A 31 -5.09 16.51 -9.97
N LYS A 32 -4.87 15.25 -10.38
CA LYS A 32 -5.74 14.12 -10.05
C LYS A 32 -5.50 13.60 -8.63
N LEU A 33 -4.26 13.72 -8.15
CA LEU A 33 -3.86 13.35 -6.80
C LEU A 33 -3.35 14.59 -6.07
N SER A 34 -3.79 14.77 -4.83
CA SER A 34 -3.31 15.87 -3.98
C SER A 34 -2.07 15.48 -3.19
N ARG A 35 -1.99 14.21 -2.76
CA ARG A 35 -0.93 13.66 -1.92
C ARG A 35 -0.67 12.22 -2.30
N ILE A 36 0.59 11.82 -2.25
CA ILE A 36 1.05 10.45 -2.50
C ILE A 36 1.95 9.99 -1.35
N GLY A 37 2.05 8.69 -1.17
CA GLY A 37 2.77 8.05 -0.09
C GLY A 37 2.95 6.55 -0.34
N ILE A 38 3.62 5.87 0.59
CA ILE A 38 3.96 4.45 0.46
C ILE A 38 3.74 3.72 1.79
N SER A 39 3.50 2.41 1.73
CA SER A 39 3.28 1.57 2.90
C SER A 39 4.22 0.37 2.90
N ASP A 40 4.55 -0.13 4.09
CA ASP A 40 5.22 -1.42 4.30
C ASP A 40 6.55 -1.58 3.53
N VAL A 41 7.37 -0.53 3.57
CA VAL A 41 8.74 -0.52 3.04
C VAL A 41 9.76 -0.29 4.15
N ASP A 42 10.96 -0.83 3.96
CA ASP A 42 12.07 -0.62 4.87
C ASP A 42 12.50 0.85 4.94
N THR A 43 13.08 1.26 6.06
CA THR A 43 13.48 2.66 6.29
C THR A 43 14.49 3.15 5.26
N GLU A 44 15.48 2.34 4.89
CA GLU A 44 16.48 2.70 3.89
C GLU A 44 15.88 2.86 2.49
N LEU A 45 14.96 1.98 2.11
CA LEU A 45 14.24 2.06 0.84
C LEU A 45 13.39 3.33 0.79
N PHE A 46 12.66 3.62 1.87
CA PHE A 46 11.84 4.83 1.96
C PHE A 46 12.66 6.10 1.81
N ILE A 47 13.77 6.22 2.54
CA ILE A 47 14.66 7.40 2.47
C ILE A 47 15.26 7.52 1.07
N THR A 48 15.66 6.41 0.46
CA THR A 48 16.20 6.39 -0.91
C THR A 48 15.16 6.87 -1.92
N LEU A 49 13.93 6.34 -1.87
CA LEU A 49 12.82 6.79 -2.69
C LEU A 49 12.53 8.27 -2.47
N TYR A 50 12.46 8.72 -1.22
CA TYR A 50 12.21 10.12 -0.87
C TYR A 50 13.24 11.04 -1.52
N ASN A 51 14.52 10.69 -1.45
CA ASN A 51 15.59 11.51 -2.03
C ASN A 51 15.50 11.60 -3.56
N LEU A 52 15.15 10.49 -4.22
CA LEU A 52 15.07 10.40 -5.69
C LEU A 52 13.78 10.99 -6.28
N ALA A 53 12.69 10.97 -5.52
CA ALA A 53 11.38 11.47 -5.96
C ALA A 53 11.38 12.97 -6.25
N LYS A 54 10.74 13.39 -7.34
CA LYS A 54 10.45 14.79 -7.66
C LYS A 54 9.29 15.30 -6.81
N THR A 55 8.21 14.51 -6.70
CA THR A 55 7.12 14.74 -5.76
C THR A 55 7.35 13.86 -4.54
N LYS A 56 7.69 14.48 -3.41
CA LYS A 56 8.07 13.75 -2.20
C LYS A 56 6.89 12.95 -1.62
N PRO A 57 7.10 11.71 -1.16
CA PRO A 57 6.08 11.00 -0.40
C PRO A 57 5.73 11.80 0.85
N SER A 58 4.46 12.18 0.98
CA SER A 58 3.95 12.95 2.12
C SER A 58 3.37 12.06 3.23
N ILE A 59 3.34 10.75 3.00
CA ILE A 59 2.80 9.73 3.90
C ILE A 59 3.69 8.49 3.82
N VAL A 60 4.02 7.92 4.97
CA VAL A 60 4.53 6.55 5.08
C VAL A 60 3.68 5.77 6.06
N GLN A 61 3.26 4.57 5.68
CA GLN A 61 2.48 3.69 6.55
C GLN A 61 3.25 2.43 6.92
N ILE A 62 3.09 1.97 8.15
CA ILE A 62 3.71 0.72 8.63
C ILE A 62 2.66 -0.21 9.24
N ASN A 63 2.84 -1.51 9.02
CA ASN A 63 2.04 -2.53 9.64
C ASN A 63 2.54 -2.87 11.07
N LEU A 64 1.68 -2.61 12.07
CA LEU A 64 1.97 -2.95 13.46
C LEU A 64 1.99 -4.46 13.74
N ALA A 65 1.33 -5.27 12.92
CA ALA A 65 1.42 -6.73 13.03
C ALA A 65 2.82 -7.25 12.70
N SER A 66 3.57 -6.51 11.89
CA SER A 66 4.94 -6.85 11.48
C SER A 66 6.01 -6.17 12.31
N CYS A 67 5.68 -5.10 13.04
CA CYS A 67 6.63 -4.31 13.82
C CYS A 67 5.96 -3.68 15.04
N CYS A 68 6.29 -4.14 16.25
CA CYS A 68 5.69 -3.65 17.50
C CYS A 68 6.14 -2.22 17.87
N VAL A 69 7.22 -1.73 17.26
CA VAL A 69 7.84 -0.43 17.55
C VAL A 69 8.26 0.21 16.24
N VAL A 70 7.77 1.41 15.97
CA VAL A 70 8.20 2.16 14.79
C VAL A 70 9.71 2.40 14.85
N PRO A 71 10.49 2.15 13.77
CA PRO A 71 11.91 2.45 13.75
C PRO A 71 12.20 3.93 14.11
N PRO A 72 13.01 4.22 15.15
CA PRO A 72 13.31 5.59 15.57
C PRO A 72 13.90 6.47 14.45
N ALA A 73 14.74 5.88 13.59
CA ALA A 73 15.30 6.56 12.43
C ALA A 73 14.23 7.03 11.44
N LEU A 74 13.20 6.20 11.19
CA LEU A 74 12.07 6.57 10.34
C LEU A 74 11.24 7.68 10.97
N GLN A 75 10.99 7.61 12.28
CA GLN A 75 10.23 8.64 13.00
C GLN A 75 10.92 10.00 12.89
N GLU A 76 12.22 10.05 13.16
CA GLU A 76 12.99 11.30 13.12
C GLU A 76 13.03 11.85 11.68
N PHE A 77 13.28 10.99 10.69
CA PHE A 77 13.26 11.40 9.28
C PHE A 77 11.90 11.98 8.86
N CYS A 78 10.79 11.33 9.25
CA CYS A 78 9.45 11.81 8.94
C CYS A 78 9.17 13.17 9.58
N LYS A 79 9.57 13.34 10.84
CA LYS A 79 9.41 14.61 11.56
C LYS A 79 10.19 15.75 10.92
N GLN A 80 11.43 15.51 10.52
CA GLN A 80 12.30 16.52 9.89
C GLN A 80 11.79 16.97 8.51
N ASN A 81 11.07 16.09 7.81
CA ASN A 81 10.62 16.30 6.43
C ASN A 81 9.11 16.53 6.30
N ASP A 82 8.39 16.74 7.41
CA ASP A 82 6.93 16.92 7.46
C ASP A 82 6.15 15.79 6.77
N ILE A 83 6.57 14.55 7.01
CA ILE A 83 5.95 13.34 6.46
C ILE A 83 5.00 12.75 7.49
N GLN A 84 3.78 12.46 7.06
CA GLN A 84 2.78 11.83 7.91
C GLN A 84 3.10 10.34 8.09
N LEU A 85 3.61 9.97 9.25
CA LEU A 85 3.79 8.59 9.65
C LEU A 85 2.47 8.03 10.19
N LEU A 86 1.95 6.99 9.54
CA LEU A 86 0.70 6.32 9.93
C LEU A 86 0.96 4.85 10.25
N THR A 87 0.08 4.28 11.07
CA THR A 87 0.10 2.86 11.40
C THR A 87 -1.19 2.20 10.92
N HIS A 88 -1.07 0.95 10.48
CA HIS A 88 -2.22 0.09 10.20
C HIS A 88 -2.00 -1.30 10.80
N ASN A 89 -3.07 -2.07 10.87
CA ASN A 89 -3.07 -3.45 11.35
C ASN A 89 -3.79 -4.34 10.32
N ASP A 90 -3.51 -4.08 9.05
CA ASP A 90 -4.15 -4.77 7.96
C ASP A 90 -3.60 -6.21 7.86
N PRO A 91 -4.45 -7.20 7.58
CA PRO A 91 -4.00 -8.58 7.47
C PRO A 91 -3.11 -8.77 6.23
N LEU A 92 -2.09 -9.63 6.35
CA LEU A 92 -1.21 -9.98 5.23
C LEU A 92 -1.98 -10.64 4.06
N ASP A 93 -3.02 -11.42 4.38
CA ASP A 93 -3.95 -11.97 3.39
C ASP A 93 -5.27 -11.18 3.45
N PHE A 94 -5.37 -10.15 2.60
CA PHE A 94 -6.54 -9.27 2.51
C PHE A 94 -7.81 -10.01 2.09
N LEU A 95 -7.67 -11.06 1.26
CA LEU A 95 -8.82 -11.75 0.70
C LEU A 95 -8.51 -13.25 0.43
N PRO A 96 -8.63 -14.09 1.48
CA PRO A 96 -8.49 -15.53 1.32
C PRO A 96 -9.47 -16.06 0.27
N SER A 97 -9.03 -17.01 -0.56
CA SER A 97 -9.83 -17.54 -1.67
C SER A 97 -11.24 -17.98 -1.23
N LYS A 98 -11.38 -18.58 -0.04
CA LYS A 98 -12.68 -18.96 0.51
C LYS A 98 -13.66 -17.77 0.66
N LYS A 99 -13.17 -16.61 1.11
CA LYS A 99 -13.99 -15.40 1.25
C LYS A 99 -14.36 -14.82 -0.11
N LEU A 100 -13.45 -14.88 -1.08
CA LEU A 100 -13.74 -14.47 -2.46
C LEU A 100 -14.83 -15.34 -3.10
N HIS A 101 -14.70 -16.67 -2.98
CA HIS A 101 -15.70 -17.61 -3.48
C HIS A 101 -17.08 -17.33 -2.87
N ALA A 102 -17.15 -17.14 -1.56
CA ALA A 102 -18.39 -16.79 -0.88
C ALA A 102 -18.98 -15.48 -1.40
N ALA A 103 -18.15 -14.46 -1.65
CA ALA A 103 -18.60 -13.16 -2.16
C ALA A 103 -19.23 -13.25 -3.56
N PHE A 104 -18.82 -14.23 -4.39
CA PHE A 104 -19.40 -14.49 -5.71
C PHE A 104 -20.46 -15.59 -5.73
N GLY A 105 -20.86 -16.14 -4.57
CA GLY A 105 -21.83 -17.24 -4.51
C GLY A 105 -21.27 -18.59 -5.01
N LEU A 106 -19.96 -18.75 -5.02
CA LEU A 106 -19.22 -19.91 -5.54
C LEU A 106 -18.64 -20.78 -4.43
N SER A 107 -19.32 -20.86 -3.28
CA SER A 107 -18.82 -21.55 -2.08
C SER A 107 -18.52 -23.04 -2.27
N ASN A 108 -19.14 -23.68 -3.27
CA ASN A 108 -18.96 -25.09 -3.61
C ASN A 108 -18.02 -25.30 -4.83
N ASP A 109 -17.48 -24.22 -5.38
CA ASP A 109 -16.63 -24.25 -6.56
C ASP A 109 -15.16 -24.43 -6.15
N SER A 110 -14.46 -25.35 -6.79
CA SER A 110 -13.02 -25.58 -6.58
C SER A 110 -12.13 -24.72 -7.48
N SER A 111 -12.70 -23.92 -8.39
CA SER A 111 -11.92 -23.11 -9.34
C SER A 111 -11.12 -22.03 -8.61
N THR A 112 -9.80 -22.05 -8.70
CA THR A 112 -8.96 -21.01 -8.09
C THR A 112 -8.97 -19.73 -8.90
N PHE A 113 -9.29 -18.61 -8.26
CA PHE A 113 -9.09 -17.28 -8.84
C PHE A 113 -7.61 -16.90 -8.84
N THR A 114 -7.17 -16.24 -9.91
CA THR A 114 -5.88 -15.56 -9.98
C THR A 114 -6.08 -14.07 -9.75
N TYR A 115 -5.52 -13.53 -8.67
CA TYR A 115 -5.55 -12.09 -8.41
C TYR A 115 -4.56 -11.37 -9.32
N LYS A 116 -5.00 -10.26 -9.92
CA LYS A 116 -4.10 -9.33 -10.62
C LYS A 116 -3.64 -8.22 -9.67
N TRP A 117 -4.59 -7.61 -8.96
CA TRP A 117 -4.33 -6.60 -7.94
C TRP A 117 -5.54 -6.45 -7.02
N ILE A 118 -5.28 -5.93 -5.83
CA ILE A 118 -6.28 -5.53 -4.84
C ILE A 118 -5.90 -4.13 -4.37
N THR A 119 -6.87 -3.23 -4.30
CA THR A 119 -6.68 -1.92 -3.68
C THR A 119 -7.75 -1.70 -2.63
N ARG A 120 -7.38 -1.04 -1.54
CA ARG A 120 -8.30 -0.62 -0.49
C ARG A 120 -8.58 0.86 -0.67
N TYR A 121 -9.84 1.25 -0.53
CA TYR A 121 -10.20 2.67 -0.46
C TYR A 121 -10.78 3.01 0.91
N LEU A 122 -10.55 4.25 1.31
CA LEU A 122 -11.08 4.87 2.50
C LEU A 122 -11.57 6.27 2.12
N THR A 123 -12.83 6.57 2.40
CA THR A 123 -13.39 7.92 2.24
C THR A 123 -13.49 8.55 3.62
N LEU A 124 -12.79 9.69 3.78
CA LEU A 124 -12.76 10.45 5.02
C LEU A 124 -13.51 11.77 4.85
N LEU A 125 -14.35 12.09 5.82
CA LEU A 125 -14.88 13.43 6.00
C LEU A 125 -13.88 14.24 6.83
N CYS A 126 -12.89 14.84 6.16
CA CYS A 126 -11.71 15.44 6.78
C CYS A 126 -12.03 16.41 7.92
N CYS A 127 -13.05 17.26 7.77
CA CYS A 127 -13.44 18.26 8.78
C CYS A 127 -13.89 17.65 10.12
N ARG A 128 -14.27 16.36 10.14
CA ARG A 128 -14.77 15.67 11.33
C ARG A 128 -13.94 14.46 11.71
N GLY A 129 -12.91 14.13 10.93
CA GLY A 129 -12.13 12.90 11.12
C GLY A 129 -12.96 11.60 11.02
N VAL A 130 -14.11 11.63 10.34
CA VAL A 130 -15.03 10.49 10.27
C VAL A 130 -14.77 9.67 9.01
N ILE A 131 -14.70 8.35 9.16
CA ILE A 131 -14.70 7.42 8.02
C ILE A 131 -16.13 7.30 7.49
N ALA A 132 -16.36 7.82 6.28
CA ALA A 132 -17.64 7.74 5.61
C ALA A 132 -17.83 6.40 4.88
N ALA A 133 -16.76 5.88 4.28
CA ALA A 133 -16.78 4.60 3.59
C ALA A 133 -15.41 3.93 3.63
N LYS A 134 -15.38 2.61 3.60
CA LYS A 134 -14.17 1.81 3.39
C LYS A 134 -14.52 0.54 2.63
N GLY A 135 -13.61 0.07 1.80
CA GLY A 135 -13.83 -1.15 1.03
C GLY A 135 -12.61 -1.55 0.21
N TYR A 136 -12.79 -2.56 -0.62
CA TYR A 136 -11.76 -3.08 -1.51
C TYR A 136 -12.28 -3.06 -2.95
N ILE A 137 -11.37 -2.77 -3.88
CA ILE A 137 -11.57 -2.95 -5.31
C ILE A 137 -10.58 -4.03 -5.73
N ILE A 138 -11.06 -5.06 -6.41
CA ILE A 138 -10.29 -6.25 -6.73
C ILE A 138 -10.39 -6.49 -8.23
N SER A 139 -9.25 -6.79 -8.85
CA SER A 139 -9.20 -7.40 -10.16
C SER A 139 -8.74 -8.84 -10.02
N ALA A 140 -9.63 -9.77 -10.33
CA ALA A 140 -9.36 -11.20 -10.34
C ALA A 140 -9.76 -11.80 -11.69
N GLN A 141 -9.01 -12.80 -12.13
CA GLN A 141 -9.33 -13.59 -13.30
C GLN A 141 -9.68 -15.01 -12.87
N ARG A 142 -10.75 -15.53 -13.48
CA ARG A 142 -11.10 -16.94 -13.40
C ARG A 142 -10.57 -17.63 -14.67
N PRO A 143 -10.05 -18.87 -14.57
CA PRO A 143 -9.74 -19.68 -15.75
C PRO A 143 -10.98 -19.94 -16.59
#